data_AF-A0A0S9PTG4-F1
#
_entry.id   AF-A0A0S9PTG4-F1
#
_cell.length_a   1.000
_cell.length_b   1.000
_cell.length_c   1.000
_cell.angle_alpha   90.00
_cell.angle_beta   90.00
_cell.angle_gamma   90.00
#
_symmetry.space_group_name_H-M   'P 1'
#
loop_
_entity.id
_entity.type
_entity.pdbx_description
1 polymer ?
#
loop_
_entity_poly.entity_id
_entity_poly.type
_entity_poly.pdbx_seq_one_letter_code
_entity_poly.pdbx_strand_id
1 'polypeptide(L)'
;MTEPSAQRVDGHLFAVGEGVFVVRYPLSTALPIPLGLGAGELLTWAFCGLGRPGTEPMALLVLSAHDPGGSLTVATHFHDLLVSVPPPRPAAELDPAERAALCPAVLGALTPATYGALTPLLALLGPALSALAESREASAGAPDLALAGSGEATLTGSRVPSVLMLRSGARWRCARVARARLRFGAAPHAVLTLDPVWGEPATGTTDAALLVGSDGITAVRVRP
;
A
#
# COMPACT_ATOMS: atom_id res chain seq x y z
N MET A 1 23.83 -33.70 -9.53
CA MET A 1 23.12 -32.45 -9.83
C MET A 1 22.78 -31.82 -8.49
N THR A 2 23.66 -30.94 -8.01
CA THR A 2 23.52 -30.26 -6.71
C THR A 2 22.41 -29.23 -6.82
N GLU A 3 21.40 -29.31 -5.94
CA GLU A 3 20.42 -28.23 -5.80
C GLU A 3 21.17 -26.91 -5.56
N PRO A 4 20.77 -25.81 -6.24
CA PRO A 4 21.34 -24.50 -5.95
C PRO A 4 21.06 -24.18 -4.48
N SER A 5 22.13 -23.98 -3.69
CA SER A 5 22.00 -23.66 -2.28
C SER A 5 21.24 -22.32 -2.15
N ALA A 6 20.08 -22.33 -1.51
CA ALA A 6 19.34 -21.11 -1.21
C ALA A 6 20.25 -20.07 -0.55
N GLN A 7 20.32 -18.87 -1.12
CA GLN A 7 21.14 -17.80 -0.58
C GLN A 7 20.54 -17.34 0.75
N ARG A 8 21.36 -17.33 1.80
CA ARG A 8 20.95 -16.90 3.14
C ARG A 8 21.24 -15.43 3.35
N VAL A 9 20.27 -14.71 3.91
CA VAL A 9 20.40 -13.30 4.29
C VAL A 9 19.77 -13.08 5.66
N ASP A 10 20.35 -12.16 6.43
CA ASP A 10 19.76 -11.75 7.70
C ASP A 10 18.77 -10.61 7.47
N GLY A 11 17.64 -10.69 8.18
CA GLY A 11 16.56 -9.72 8.09
C GLY A 11 16.02 -9.30 9.44
N HIS A 12 14.97 -8.49 9.38
CA HIS A 12 14.19 -8.05 10.52
C HIS A 12 12.71 -8.29 10.25
N LEU A 13 11.99 -8.61 11.30
CA LEU A 13 10.56 -8.88 11.27
C LEU A 13 9.87 -7.86 12.18
N PHE A 14 8.79 -7.26 11.68
CA PHE A 14 8.01 -6.28 12.41
C PHE A 14 6.55 -6.74 12.47
N ALA A 15 5.99 -6.81 13.67
CA ALA A 15 4.57 -7.09 13.88
C ALA A 15 3.75 -5.80 13.73
N VAL A 16 2.78 -5.81 12.82
CA VAL A 16 1.90 -4.66 12.56
C VAL A 16 0.54 -4.84 13.23
N GLY A 17 0.01 -6.05 13.17
CA GLY A 17 -1.27 -6.44 13.76
C GLY A 17 -1.33 -7.94 13.90
N GLU A 18 -2.49 -8.45 14.30
CA GLU A 18 -2.69 -9.89 14.46
C GLU A 18 -2.45 -10.62 13.14
N GLY A 19 -1.40 -11.46 13.11
CA GLY A 19 -1.03 -12.26 11.95
C GLY A 19 -0.50 -11.50 10.74
N VAL A 20 -0.15 -10.20 10.87
CA VAL A 20 0.36 -9.37 9.77
C VAL A 20 1.73 -8.82 10.11
N PHE A 21 2.69 -9.04 9.21
CA PHE A 21 4.09 -8.72 9.43
C PHE A 21 4.71 -7.98 8.26
N VAL A 22 5.74 -7.18 8.57
CA VAL A 22 6.68 -6.66 7.58
C VAL A 22 8.02 -7.33 7.78
N VAL A 23 8.59 -7.87 6.71
CA VAL A 23 9.97 -8.38 6.69
C VAL A 23 10.85 -7.42 5.92
N ARG A 24 12.01 -7.12 6.48
CA ARG A 24 13.05 -6.29 5.89
C ARG A 24 14.33 -7.11 5.74
N TYR A 25 14.98 -7.05 4.59
CA TYR A 25 16.33 -7.60 4.42
C TYR A 25 17.13 -6.83 3.35
N PRO A 26 18.47 -6.93 3.37
CA PRO A 26 19.32 -6.31 2.35
C PRO A 26 18.98 -6.81 0.94
N LEU A 27 18.80 -5.88 0.02
CA LEU A 27 18.51 -6.18 -1.38
C LEU A 27 19.82 -6.40 -2.14
N SER A 28 19.96 -7.58 -2.74
CA SER A 28 21.12 -7.87 -3.58
C SER A 28 21.07 -7.07 -4.90
N THR A 29 22.23 -6.92 -5.56
CA THR A 29 22.33 -6.25 -6.86
C THR A 29 21.61 -6.98 -8.00
N ALA A 30 21.23 -8.25 -7.80
CA ALA A 30 20.40 -8.99 -8.74
C ALA A 30 18.92 -8.59 -8.69
N LEU A 31 18.53 -7.74 -7.71
CA LEU A 31 17.17 -7.23 -7.51
C LEU A 31 16.10 -8.35 -7.52
N PRO A 32 16.24 -9.40 -6.70
CA PRO A 32 15.32 -10.53 -6.69
C PRO A 32 13.89 -10.08 -6.33
N ILE A 33 13.02 -10.03 -7.34
CA ILE A 33 11.59 -9.77 -7.19
C ILE A 33 10.93 -10.93 -6.42
N PRO A 34 10.32 -10.65 -5.24
CA PRO A 34 9.56 -11.64 -4.49
C PRO A 34 8.31 -12.07 -5.25
N LEU A 35 8.11 -13.39 -5.36
CA LEU A 35 6.95 -14.00 -6.02
C LEU A 35 6.03 -14.73 -5.05
N GLY A 36 6.55 -15.15 -3.90
CA GLY A 36 5.78 -15.88 -2.90
C GLY A 36 6.62 -16.26 -1.69
N LEU A 37 5.99 -16.95 -0.74
CA LEU A 37 6.62 -17.41 0.49
C LEU A 37 6.45 -18.92 0.63
N GLY A 38 7.42 -19.58 1.26
CA GLY A 38 7.32 -21.00 1.60
C GLY A 38 6.29 -21.28 2.71
N ALA A 39 5.97 -20.28 3.52
CA ALA A 39 4.91 -20.32 4.53
C ALA A 39 4.27 -18.93 4.70
N GLY A 40 2.96 -18.90 4.93
CA GLY A 40 2.16 -17.67 4.93
C GLY A 40 1.82 -17.18 3.52
N GLU A 41 1.26 -15.99 3.43
CA GLU A 41 0.84 -15.36 2.17
C GLU A 41 1.58 -14.03 1.98
N LEU A 42 2.18 -13.85 0.81
CA LEU A 42 2.77 -12.57 0.41
C LEU A 42 1.65 -11.62 -0.03
N LEU A 43 1.41 -10.56 0.73
CA LEU A 43 0.38 -9.57 0.41
C LEU A 43 0.89 -8.49 -0.55
N THR A 44 2.12 -8.02 -0.35
CA THR A 44 2.80 -7.07 -1.25
C THR A 44 4.29 -6.97 -0.90
N TRP A 45 5.06 -6.24 -1.70
CA TRP A 45 6.46 -5.96 -1.45
C TRP A 45 6.86 -4.61 -2.04
N ALA A 46 7.96 -4.05 -1.55
CA ALA A 46 8.56 -2.83 -2.07
C ALA A 46 10.08 -2.86 -1.94
N PHE A 47 10.77 -2.05 -2.74
CA PHE A 47 12.19 -1.75 -2.54
C PHE A 47 12.36 -0.35 -1.96
N CYS A 48 13.28 -0.23 -1.01
CA CYS A 48 13.65 1.03 -0.37
C CYS A 48 15.14 1.33 -0.62
N GLY A 49 15.52 2.60 -0.64
CA GLY A 49 16.92 3.03 -0.70
C GLY A 49 17.60 2.95 -2.08
N LEU A 50 16.92 2.49 -3.12
CA LEU A 50 17.47 2.43 -4.48
C LEU A 50 17.88 3.83 -4.99
N GLY A 51 19.10 3.92 -5.53
CA GLY A 51 19.64 5.14 -6.14
C GLY A 51 19.99 6.28 -5.17
N ARG A 52 19.97 6.04 -3.86
CA ARG A 52 20.32 7.05 -2.84
C ARG A 52 21.74 6.82 -2.32
N PRO A 53 22.66 7.79 -2.48
CA PRO A 53 24.01 7.69 -1.92
C PRO A 53 23.98 7.45 -0.42
N GLY A 54 24.80 6.51 0.08
CA GLY A 54 24.93 6.22 1.50
C GLY A 54 23.75 5.48 2.14
N THR A 55 22.76 5.06 1.34
CA THR A 55 21.66 4.20 1.81
C THR A 55 21.85 2.79 1.26
N GLU A 56 21.81 1.79 2.12
CA GLU A 56 21.82 0.40 1.68
C GLU A 56 20.43 0.01 1.14
N PRO A 57 20.31 -0.49 -0.10
CA PRO A 57 19.02 -0.89 -0.66
C PRO A 57 18.40 -2.06 0.10
N MET A 58 17.11 -1.96 0.41
CA MET A 58 16.38 -2.97 1.20
C MET A 58 15.17 -3.50 0.43
N ALA A 59 14.89 -4.77 0.63
CA ALA A 59 13.60 -5.37 0.29
C ALA A 59 12.68 -5.33 1.50
N LEU A 60 11.42 -4.94 1.27
CA LEU A 60 10.35 -4.93 2.26
C LEU A 60 9.24 -5.84 1.77
N LEU A 61 8.88 -6.86 2.55
CA LEU A 61 7.76 -7.76 2.28
C LEU A 61 6.66 -7.49 3.29
N VAL A 62 5.42 -7.50 2.84
CA VAL A 62 4.24 -7.54 3.70
C VAL A 62 3.63 -8.92 3.56
N LEU A 63 3.42 -9.59 4.68
CA LEU A 63 2.85 -10.93 4.68
C LEU A 63 1.78 -11.11 5.76
N SER A 64 0.92 -12.09 5.54
CA SER A 64 0.07 -12.67 6.58
C SER A 64 0.54 -14.08 6.94
N ALA A 65 0.60 -14.38 8.23
CA ALA A 65 0.97 -15.69 8.75
C ALA A 65 0.45 -15.84 10.19
N HIS A 66 0.17 -17.08 10.62
CA HIS A 66 -0.13 -17.32 12.03
C HIS A 66 1.12 -17.18 12.91
N ASP A 67 2.23 -17.76 12.46
CA ASP A 67 3.56 -17.61 13.02
C ASP A 67 4.57 -17.58 11.87
N PRO A 68 5.33 -16.48 11.66
CA PRO A 68 6.35 -16.41 10.63
C PRO A 68 7.62 -17.21 10.96
N GLY A 69 7.77 -17.71 12.19
CA GLY A 69 8.93 -18.47 12.64
C GLY A 69 10.22 -17.65 12.67
N GLY A 70 11.36 -18.33 12.83
CA GLY A 70 12.69 -17.72 12.84
C GLY A 70 13.36 -17.61 11.47
N SER A 71 12.74 -18.14 10.42
CA SER A 71 13.27 -18.07 9.07
C SER A 71 12.15 -18.17 8.03
N LEU A 72 12.29 -17.39 6.96
CA LEU A 72 11.33 -17.29 5.88
C LEU A 72 11.99 -17.66 4.56
N THR A 73 11.42 -18.64 3.85
CA THR A 73 11.77 -18.89 2.45
C THR A 73 10.98 -17.95 1.56
N VAL A 74 11.67 -17.12 0.78
CA VAL A 74 11.10 -16.20 -0.19
C VAL A 74 11.40 -16.74 -1.59
N ALA A 75 10.36 -17.15 -2.30
CA ALA A 75 10.47 -17.50 -3.70
C ALA A 75 10.67 -16.22 -4.53
N THR A 76 11.63 -16.25 -5.45
CA THR A 76 11.94 -15.10 -6.31
C THR A 76 12.00 -15.53 -7.77
N HIS A 77 12.00 -14.56 -8.68
CA HIS A 77 12.17 -14.84 -10.12
C HIS A 77 13.57 -15.39 -10.50
N PHE A 78 14.50 -15.50 -9.55
CA PHE A 78 15.88 -15.92 -9.79
C PHE A 78 16.21 -17.23 -9.05
N HIS A 79 16.24 -17.20 -7.72
CA HIS A 79 16.32 -18.37 -6.85
C HIS A 79 15.64 -18.09 -5.52
N ASP A 80 15.34 -19.14 -4.76
CA ASP A 80 14.80 -18.99 -3.43
C ASP A 80 15.83 -18.33 -2.50
N LEU A 81 15.34 -17.45 -1.64
CA LEU A 81 16.10 -16.79 -0.58
C LEU A 81 15.64 -17.32 0.76
N LEU A 82 16.60 -17.62 1.64
CA LEU A 82 16.30 -17.95 3.02
C LEU A 82 16.65 -16.74 3.89
N VAL A 83 15.61 -16.07 4.40
CA VAL A 83 15.75 -14.90 5.27
C VAL A 83 15.71 -15.36 6.71
N SER A 84 16.80 -15.19 7.46
CA SER A 84 16.81 -15.40 8.91
C SER A 84 16.17 -14.19 9.58
N VAL A 85 15.13 -14.40 10.38
CA VAL A 85 14.44 -13.31 11.07
C VAL A 85 14.42 -13.55 12.58
N PRO A 86 14.88 -12.57 13.40
CA PRO A 86 14.72 -12.64 14.84
C PRO A 86 13.23 -12.48 15.21
N PRO A 87 12.87 -12.65 16.50
CA PRO A 87 11.51 -12.38 16.98
C PRO A 87 10.97 -11.02 16.54
N PRO A 88 9.65 -10.90 16.29
CA PRO A 88 9.05 -9.68 15.76
C PRO A 88 9.27 -8.46 16.66
N ARG A 89 9.61 -7.34 16.04
CA ARG A 89 9.69 -6.02 16.67
C ARG A 89 8.39 -5.23 16.44
N PRO A 90 8.10 -4.18 17.23
CA PRO A 90 6.98 -3.29 16.94
C PRO A 90 7.10 -2.61 15.57
N ALA A 91 6.03 -2.56 14.77
CA ALA A 91 6.03 -1.85 13.49
C ALA A 91 6.32 -0.35 13.59
N ALA A 92 6.18 0.25 14.78
CA ALA A 92 6.58 1.63 15.04
C ALA A 92 8.09 1.88 14.86
N GLU A 93 8.92 0.82 14.84
CA GLU A 93 10.36 0.91 14.56
C GLU A 93 10.70 0.94 13.06
N LEU A 94 9.74 0.70 12.16
CA LEU A 94 9.96 0.86 10.72
C LEU A 94 10.33 2.30 10.39
N ASP A 95 11.39 2.48 9.60
CA ASP A 95 11.91 3.79 9.22
C ASP A 95 10.88 4.56 8.36
N PRO A 96 10.82 5.91 8.47
CA PRO A 96 9.93 6.71 7.64
C PRO A 96 10.08 6.48 6.12
N ALA A 97 11.29 6.25 5.62
CA ALA A 97 11.55 5.94 4.22
C ALA A 97 11.04 4.53 3.84
N GLU A 98 11.13 3.56 4.74
CA GLU A 98 10.56 2.22 4.54
C GLU A 98 9.03 2.28 4.46
N ARG A 99 8.39 3.05 5.35
CA ARG A 99 6.94 3.31 5.28
C ARG A 99 6.55 4.04 4.01
N ALA A 100 7.35 5.02 3.57
CA ALA A 100 7.13 5.72 2.31
C ALA A 100 7.22 4.79 1.09
N ALA A 101 8.15 3.83 1.09
CA ALA A 101 8.27 2.82 0.05
C ALA A 101 7.12 1.81 0.07
N LEU A 102 6.67 1.38 1.26
CA LEU A 102 5.54 0.47 1.42
C LEU A 102 4.20 1.10 1.06
N CYS A 103 4.02 2.41 1.28
CA CYS A 103 2.76 3.10 1.07
C CYS A 103 2.10 2.81 -0.30
N PRO A 104 2.75 3.08 -1.45
CA PRO A 104 2.16 2.78 -2.75
C PRO A 104 1.96 1.28 -3.00
N ALA A 105 2.84 0.42 -2.48
CA ALA A 105 2.75 -1.03 -2.64
C ALA A 105 1.56 -1.62 -1.87
N VAL A 106 1.30 -1.13 -0.65
CA VAL A 106 0.13 -1.50 0.16
C VAL A 106 -1.15 -0.99 -0.49
N LEU A 107 -1.18 0.27 -0.94
CA LEU A 107 -2.33 0.80 -1.66
C LEU A 107 -2.64 0.00 -2.92
N GLY A 108 -1.63 -0.31 -3.74
CA GLY A 108 -1.80 -1.12 -4.96
C GLY A 108 -2.29 -2.54 -4.70
N ALA A 109 -2.01 -3.09 -3.51
CA ALA A 109 -2.45 -4.42 -3.10
C ALA A 109 -3.86 -4.44 -2.47
N LEU A 110 -4.53 -3.30 -2.30
CA LEU A 110 -5.88 -3.23 -1.72
C LEU A 110 -6.93 -3.84 -2.67
N THR A 111 -7.43 -5.01 -2.29
CA THR A 111 -8.49 -5.77 -2.98
C THR A 111 -9.49 -6.29 -1.95
N PRO A 112 -10.70 -6.74 -2.37
CA PRO A 112 -11.64 -7.38 -1.46
C PRO A 112 -11.05 -8.51 -0.62
N ALA A 113 -10.09 -9.26 -1.16
CA ALA A 113 -9.42 -10.36 -0.45
C ALA A 113 -8.40 -9.87 0.60
N THR A 114 -7.80 -8.69 0.40
CA THR A 114 -6.67 -8.21 1.22
C THR A 114 -7.03 -7.07 2.18
N TYR A 115 -8.23 -6.48 2.08
CA TYR A 115 -8.64 -5.37 2.94
C TYR A 115 -8.48 -5.66 4.43
N GLY A 116 -8.95 -6.82 4.89
CA GLY A 116 -8.86 -7.20 6.30
C GLY A 116 -7.40 -7.27 6.78
N ALA A 117 -6.55 -7.97 6.02
CA ALA A 117 -5.14 -8.16 6.36
C ALA A 117 -4.32 -6.86 6.26
N LEU A 118 -4.64 -5.95 5.33
CA LEU A 118 -3.89 -4.69 5.15
C LEU A 118 -4.37 -3.55 6.04
N THR A 119 -5.51 -3.70 6.72
CA THR A 119 -6.08 -2.67 7.59
C THR A 119 -5.10 -2.15 8.67
N PRO A 120 -4.37 -3.01 9.43
CA PRO A 120 -3.40 -2.53 10.42
C PRO A 120 -2.28 -1.67 9.83
N LEU A 121 -1.86 -1.94 8.58
CA LEU A 121 -0.85 -1.16 7.89
C LEU A 121 -1.33 0.24 7.51
N LEU A 122 -2.60 0.40 7.14
CA LEU A 122 -3.14 1.72 6.76
C LEU A 122 -3.04 2.72 7.91
N ALA A 123 -3.19 2.28 9.17
CA ALA A 123 -2.99 3.12 10.34
C ALA A 123 -1.53 3.56 10.51
N LEU A 124 -0.58 2.66 10.25
CA LEU A 124 0.86 2.94 10.32
C LEU A 124 1.33 3.93 9.24
N LEU A 125 0.68 3.91 8.08
CA LEU A 125 1.08 4.63 6.87
C LEU A 125 0.55 6.08 6.80
N GLY A 126 -0.20 6.57 7.78
CA GLY A 126 -0.81 7.92 7.78
C GLY A 126 0.12 9.05 7.30
N PRO A 127 1.33 9.22 7.87
CA PRO A 127 2.28 10.23 7.40
C PRO A 127 2.74 10.02 5.95
N ALA A 128 2.97 8.78 5.53
CA ALA A 128 3.37 8.45 4.17
C ALA A 128 2.24 8.69 3.15
N LEU A 129 0.98 8.49 3.54
CA LEU A 129 -0.19 8.83 2.74
C LEU A 129 -0.29 10.34 2.52
N SER A 130 -0.09 11.14 3.57
CA SER A 130 -0.07 12.61 3.45
C SER A 130 1.04 13.10 2.51
N ALA A 131 2.27 12.61 2.69
CA ALA A 131 3.36 12.96 1.79
C ALA A 131 3.09 12.52 0.34
N LEU A 132 2.46 11.37 0.14
CA LEU A 132 2.09 10.88 -1.19
C LEU A 132 1.03 11.77 -1.85
N ALA A 133 0.03 12.24 -1.10
CA ALA A 133 -0.97 13.19 -1.59
C ALA A 133 -0.33 14.52 -1.99
N GLU A 134 0.46 15.12 -1.09
CA GLU A 134 1.13 16.40 -1.30
C GLU A 134 2.08 16.37 -2.51
N SER A 135 2.84 15.29 -2.69
CA SER A 135 3.73 15.14 -3.86
C SER A 135 3.01 15.05 -5.21
N ARG A 136 1.70 14.79 -5.22
CA ARG A 136 0.89 14.58 -6.42
C ARG A 136 -0.16 15.68 -6.66
N GLU A 137 -0.47 16.51 -5.67
CA GLU A 137 -1.48 17.58 -5.75
C GLU A 137 -1.15 18.68 -6.77
N ALA A 138 0.12 18.85 -7.14
CA ALA A 138 0.57 19.95 -8.02
C ALA A 138 0.44 19.68 -9.54
N SER A 139 -0.20 18.58 -9.97
CA SER A 139 -0.28 18.25 -11.40
C SER A 139 -1.39 19.02 -12.12
N ALA A 140 -1.02 19.83 -13.11
CA ALA A 140 -1.98 20.47 -14.02
C ALA A 140 -2.82 19.40 -14.73
N GLY A 141 -4.13 19.38 -14.45
CA GLY A 141 -5.06 18.37 -14.99
C GLY A 141 -5.49 17.29 -14.00
N ALA A 142 -5.15 17.41 -12.71
CA ALA A 142 -5.70 16.53 -11.68
C ALA A 142 -7.25 16.54 -11.70
N PRO A 143 -7.91 15.37 -11.70
CA PRO A 143 -9.36 15.32 -11.74
C PRO A 143 -9.95 15.91 -10.46
N ASP A 144 -11.16 16.47 -10.56
CA ASP A 144 -11.91 16.99 -9.43
C ASP A 144 -12.79 15.87 -8.85
N LEU A 145 -12.81 15.76 -7.52
CA LEU A 145 -13.65 14.84 -6.75
C LEU A 145 -14.58 15.65 -5.85
N ALA A 146 -15.89 15.51 -6.04
CA ALA A 146 -16.90 16.06 -5.14
C ALA A 146 -17.52 14.94 -4.31
N LEU A 147 -17.69 15.14 -3.01
CA LEU A 147 -18.27 14.15 -2.10
C LEU A 147 -19.71 14.54 -1.74
N ALA A 148 -20.66 13.64 -1.97
CA ALA A 148 -22.04 13.76 -1.52
C ALA A 148 -22.22 12.92 -0.26
N GLY A 149 -21.65 13.38 0.86
CA GLY A 149 -21.62 12.65 2.12
C GLY A 149 -20.59 11.51 2.14
N SER A 150 -20.86 10.44 2.90
CA SER A 150 -19.92 9.32 3.09
C SER A 150 -20.07 8.18 2.07
N GLY A 151 -21.20 8.10 1.37
CA GLY A 151 -21.55 6.96 0.51
C GLY A 151 -21.56 7.25 -0.99
N GLU A 152 -21.41 8.50 -1.41
CA GLU A 152 -21.45 8.87 -2.82
C GLU A 152 -20.38 9.92 -3.15
N ALA A 153 -19.76 9.78 -4.32
CA ALA A 153 -18.79 10.75 -4.84
C ALA A 153 -18.96 10.94 -6.35
N THR A 154 -18.67 12.13 -6.85
CA THR A 154 -18.60 12.43 -8.28
C THR A 154 -17.17 12.75 -8.66
N LEU A 155 -16.62 12.03 -9.64
CA LEU A 155 -15.28 12.20 -10.16
C LEU A 155 -15.31 12.70 -11.60
N THR A 156 -14.57 13.76 -11.92
CA THR A 156 -14.43 14.21 -13.32
C THR A 156 -13.65 13.19 -14.15
N GLY A 157 -14.08 12.98 -15.40
CA GLY A 157 -13.53 12.00 -16.30
C GLY A 157 -14.28 10.66 -16.26
N SER A 158 -13.75 9.67 -16.97
CA SER A 158 -14.36 8.33 -17.11
C SER A 158 -13.60 7.23 -16.36
N ARG A 159 -12.52 7.58 -15.65
CA ARG A 159 -11.74 6.60 -14.88
C ARG A 159 -12.53 6.19 -13.64
N VAL A 160 -12.52 4.90 -13.34
CA VAL A 160 -13.15 4.33 -12.15
C VAL A 160 -12.05 3.72 -11.28
N PRO A 161 -11.73 4.32 -10.13
CA PRO A 161 -10.80 3.71 -9.20
C PRO A 161 -11.44 2.53 -8.48
N SER A 162 -10.61 1.64 -7.96
CA SER A 162 -11.05 0.54 -7.09
C SER A 162 -11.31 1.04 -5.68
N VAL A 163 -10.48 1.96 -5.18
CA VAL A 163 -10.49 2.46 -3.81
C VAL A 163 -10.22 3.98 -3.79
N LEU A 164 -10.85 4.67 -2.84
CA LEU A 164 -10.57 6.05 -2.48
C LEU A 164 -9.95 6.09 -1.08
N MET A 165 -8.78 6.70 -0.97
CA MET A 165 -8.24 7.14 0.32
C MET A 165 -8.66 8.59 0.52
N LEU A 166 -9.34 8.88 1.62
CA LEU A 166 -9.91 10.19 1.92
C LEU A 166 -9.31 10.71 3.22
N ARG A 167 -8.84 11.96 3.23
CA ARG A 167 -8.27 12.62 4.41
C ARG A 167 -9.21 13.69 4.94
N SER A 168 -9.40 13.70 6.25
CA SER A 168 -10.07 14.78 6.98
C SER A 168 -9.18 15.19 8.16
N GLY A 169 -8.51 16.33 8.04
CA GLY A 169 -7.45 16.76 8.96
C GLY A 169 -6.27 15.79 8.92
N ALA A 170 -5.88 15.24 10.08
CA ALA A 170 -4.78 14.28 10.18
C ALA A 170 -5.21 12.81 9.96
N ARG A 171 -6.51 12.56 9.77
CA ARG A 171 -7.06 11.19 9.73
C ARG A 171 -7.34 10.78 8.30
N TRP A 172 -6.86 9.59 7.96
CA TRP A 172 -7.18 8.90 6.72
C TRP A 172 -8.28 7.87 6.93
N ARG A 173 -9.07 7.66 5.88
CA ARG A 173 -10.02 6.56 5.76
C ARG A 173 -9.94 5.99 4.35
N CYS A 174 -10.44 4.76 4.20
CA CYS A 174 -10.45 4.00 2.96
C CYS A 174 -11.89 3.59 2.65
N ALA A 175 -12.32 3.84 1.42
CA ALA A 175 -13.61 3.37 0.91
C ALA A 175 -13.40 2.69 -0.44
N ARG A 176 -14.04 1.53 -0.65
CA ARG A 176 -14.05 0.86 -1.95
C ARG A 176 -15.17 1.42 -2.83
N VAL A 177 -14.94 1.45 -4.13
CA VAL A 177 -15.98 1.77 -5.10
C VAL A 177 -16.83 0.51 -5.31
N ALA A 178 -18.04 0.51 -4.76
CA ALA A 178 -18.98 -0.60 -4.88
C ALA A 178 -19.73 -0.59 -6.22
N ARG A 179 -19.95 0.61 -6.77
CA ARG A 179 -20.60 0.82 -8.06
C ARG A 179 -20.11 2.11 -8.68
N ALA A 180 -20.00 2.14 -10.01
CA ALA A 180 -19.78 3.35 -10.77
C ALA A 180 -20.82 3.49 -11.88
N ARG A 181 -21.33 4.70 -12.08
CA ARG A 181 -22.17 5.08 -13.22
C ARG A 181 -21.43 6.13 -14.03
N LEU A 182 -21.06 5.77 -15.25
CA LEU A 182 -20.35 6.65 -16.16
C LEU A 182 -21.32 7.49 -16.98
N ARG A 183 -21.06 8.78 -17.08
CA ARG A 183 -21.74 9.69 -18.01
C ARG A 183 -20.73 10.24 -18.99
N PHE A 184 -21.02 10.06 -20.27
CA PHE A 184 -20.20 10.55 -21.38
C PHE A 184 -20.84 11.79 -21.99
N GLY A 185 -20.02 12.67 -22.56
CA GLY A 185 -20.44 13.94 -23.15
C GLY A 185 -19.29 14.95 -23.18
N ALA A 186 -19.60 16.23 -23.37
CA ALA A 186 -18.60 17.30 -23.37
C ALA A 186 -17.83 17.43 -22.04
N ALA A 187 -18.46 17.01 -20.93
CA ALA A 187 -17.86 16.97 -19.59
C ALA A 187 -18.11 15.57 -18.96
N PRO A 188 -17.28 14.56 -19.29
CA PRO A 188 -17.45 13.21 -18.75
C PRO A 188 -17.24 13.20 -17.24
N HIS A 189 -18.03 12.39 -16.53
CA HIS A 189 -17.88 12.17 -15.09
C HIS A 189 -18.38 10.78 -14.67
N ALA A 190 -17.89 10.32 -13.53
CA ALA A 190 -18.30 9.08 -12.87
C ALA A 190 -18.99 9.38 -11.55
N VAL A 191 -20.20 8.84 -11.35
CA VAL A 191 -20.87 8.84 -10.05
C VAL A 191 -20.56 7.50 -9.37
N LEU A 192 -19.93 7.57 -8.20
CA LEU A 192 -19.38 6.45 -7.46
C LEU A 192 -20.22 6.20 -6.20
N THR A 193 -20.62 4.95 -5.97
CA THR A 193 -21.14 4.50 -4.68
C THR A 193 -19.99 3.90 -3.88
N LEU A 194 -19.83 4.35 -2.64
CA LEU A 194 -18.71 4.04 -1.78
C LEU A 194 -19.13 3.19 -0.59
N ASP A 195 -18.41 2.09 -0.35
CA ASP A 195 -18.54 1.28 0.86
C ASP A 195 -17.30 1.48 1.74
N PRO A 196 -17.45 1.83 3.04
CA PRO A 196 -16.32 1.96 3.94
C PRO A 196 -15.53 0.65 4.08
N VAL A 197 -14.20 0.75 4.08
CA VAL A 197 -13.27 -0.37 4.27
C VAL A 197 -12.51 -0.22 5.58
N TRP A 198 -11.96 0.98 5.83
CA TRP A 198 -11.18 1.28 7.03
C TRP A 198 -11.31 2.75 7.41
N GLY A 199 -11.11 3.03 8.69
CA GLY A 199 -11.14 4.37 9.26
C GLY A 199 -12.54 4.75 9.73
N GLU A 200 -12.60 5.62 10.73
CA GLU A 200 -13.87 6.12 11.27
C GLU A 200 -14.63 6.92 10.21
N PRO A 201 -15.98 6.96 10.29
CA PRO A 201 -16.80 7.84 9.48
C PRO A 201 -16.30 9.30 9.55
N ALA A 202 -16.43 10.02 8.45
CA ALA A 202 -15.96 11.39 8.37
C ALA A 202 -16.70 12.28 9.38
N THR A 203 -15.96 12.88 10.31
CA THR A 203 -16.50 13.87 11.26
C THR A 203 -16.30 15.31 10.79
N GLY A 204 -15.65 15.53 9.64
CA GLY A 204 -15.35 16.85 9.08
C GLY A 204 -15.16 16.82 7.57
N THR A 205 -14.86 17.99 6.98
CA THR A 205 -14.64 18.12 5.53
C THR A 205 -13.44 17.30 5.09
N THR A 206 -13.53 16.71 3.90
CA THR A 206 -12.37 16.06 3.27
C THR A 206 -11.52 17.12 2.58
N ASP A 207 -10.23 17.13 2.91
CA ASP A 207 -9.27 18.11 2.39
C ASP A 207 -8.30 17.52 1.36
N ALA A 208 -8.09 16.21 1.36
CA ALA A 208 -7.29 15.52 0.35
C ALA A 208 -7.85 14.14 0.02
N ALA A 209 -7.59 13.67 -1.19
CA ALA A 209 -7.97 12.34 -1.62
C ALA A 209 -6.97 11.73 -2.61
N LEU A 210 -6.78 10.42 -2.51
CA LEU A 210 -6.05 9.60 -3.47
C LEU A 210 -7.02 8.59 -4.08
N LEU A 211 -7.00 8.49 -5.40
CA LEU A 211 -7.63 7.40 -6.14
C LEU A 211 -6.63 6.29 -6.32
N VAL A 212 -7.05 5.06 -6.05
CA VAL A 212 -6.24 3.86 -6.26
C VAL A 212 -6.97 2.99 -7.27
N GLY A 213 -6.33 2.74 -8.41
CA GLY A 213 -6.85 1.93 -9.51
C GLY A 213 -5.77 1.07 -10.13
N SER A 214 -6.15 0.29 -11.15
CA SER A 214 -5.22 -0.56 -11.90
C SER A 214 -4.15 0.24 -12.65
N ASP A 215 -4.42 1.52 -12.94
CA ASP A 215 -3.51 2.46 -13.59
C ASP A 215 -2.58 3.19 -12.61
N GLY A 216 -2.71 2.90 -11.32
CA GLY A 216 -1.86 3.42 -10.25
C GLY A 216 -2.61 4.32 -9.27
N ILE A 217 -1.87 5.24 -8.66
CA ILE A 217 -2.35 6.11 -7.58
C ILE A 217 -2.38 7.54 -8.09
N THR A 218 -3.51 8.24 -7.94
CA THR A 218 -3.67 9.61 -8.43
C THR A 218 -4.21 10.50 -7.32
N ALA A 219 -3.55 11.63 -7.04
CA ALA A 219 -4.14 12.66 -6.17
C ALA A 219 -5.17 13.48 -6.95
N VAL A 220 -6.21 13.92 -6.25
CA VAL A 220 -7.33 14.63 -6.84
C VAL A 220 -7.64 15.91 -6.09
N ARG A 221 -8.22 16.86 -6.81
CA ARG A 221 -8.69 18.11 -6.21
C ARG A 221 -10.04 17.85 -5.56
N VAL A 222 -10.09 17.91 -4.24
CA VAL A 222 -11.35 17.75 -3.51
C VAL A 222 -12.14 19.04 -3.63
N ARG A 223 -13.37 18.94 -4.11
CA ARG A 223 -14.33 20.05 -4.20
C ARG A 223 -15.33 19.93 -3.06
N PRO A 224 -15.74 21.07 -2.47
CA PRO A 224 -16.81 21.09 -1.47
C PRO A 224 -18.14 20.61 -2.04
#